data_AF-A0A326U002-F1
#
_entry.id   AF-A0A326U002-F1
#
_cell.length_a   1.000
_cell.length_b   1.000
_cell.length_c   1.000
_cell.angle_alpha   90.00
_cell.angle_beta   90.00
_cell.angle_gamma   90.00
#
_symmetry.space_group_name_H-M   'P 1'
#
loop_
_entity.id
_entity.type
_entity.pdbx_description
1 polymer ?
#
loop_
_entity_poly.entity_id
_entity_poly.type
_entity_poly.pdbx_seq_one_letter_code
_entity_poly.pdbx_strand_id
1 'polypeptide(L)' 'MKQQPEQTSKNPEYTIKAGDIIIFEGNELEEAREAYLRAALEEKYYAYKIHFLHGEKVVCSFLERVGYRPSDKR' A
#
# COMPACT_ATOMS: atom_id res chain seq x y z
N MET A 1 37.07 7.18 14.03
CA MET A 1 35.94 6.39 14.57
C MET A 1 34.74 6.65 13.69
N LYS A 2 34.28 5.64 12.92
CA LYS A 2 33.13 5.79 12.02
C LYS A 2 31.87 5.58 12.85
N GLN A 3 31.10 6.63 13.08
CA GLN A 3 29.77 6.54 13.67
C GLN A 3 28.85 5.89 12.62
N GLN A 4 28.37 4.68 12.91
CA GLN A 4 27.29 4.05 12.17
C GLN A 4 25.99 4.71 12.67
N PRO A 5 25.11 5.20 11.78
CA PRO A 5 23.80 5.65 12.24
C PRO A 5 23.03 4.43 12.74
N GLU A 6 22.64 4.46 14.01
CA GLU A 6 21.65 3.56 14.59
C GLU A 6 20.38 3.65 13.72
N GLN A 7 20.20 2.68 12.83
CA GLN A 7 18.90 2.40 12.24
C GLN A 7 18.03 1.89 13.39
N THR A 8 17.37 2.80 14.11
CA THR A 8 16.22 2.45 14.94
C THR A 8 15.25 1.71 14.04
N SER A 9 15.19 0.39 14.18
CA SER A 9 14.20 -0.48 13.56
C SER A 9 12.83 -0.14 14.12
N LYS A 10 12.28 1.01 13.75
CA LYS A 10 10.88 1.32 13.98
C LYS A 10 10.11 0.52 12.94
N ASN A 11 9.41 -0.53 13.40
CA ASN A 11 8.45 -1.22 12.56
C ASN A 11 7.55 -0.19 11.88
N PRO A 12 7.25 -0.34 10.58
CA PRO A 12 6.44 0.62 9.86
C PRO A 12 5.06 0.72 10.51
N GLU A 13 4.69 1.93 10.89
CA GLU A 13 3.39 2.22 11.46
C GLU A 13 2.29 2.12 10.40
N TYR A 14 2.60 2.38 9.13
CA TYR A 14 1.67 2.28 8.03
C TYR A 14 2.18 1.35 6.94
N THR A 15 1.29 0.49 6.46
CA THR A 15 1.60 -0.41 5.35
C THR A 15 0.46 -0.39 4.34
N ILE A 16 0.80 -0.20 3.06
CA ILE A 16 -0.14 -0.32 1.95
C ILE A 16 0.13 -1.62 1.21
N LYS A 17 -0.88 -2.48 1.07
CA LYS A 17 -0.77 -3.77 0.37
C LYS A 17 -1.78 -3.89 -0.75
N ALA A 18 -1.40 -4.51 -1.86
CA ALA A 18 -2.31 -5.01 -2.89
C ALA A 18 -2.16 -6.54 -2.95
N GLY A 19 -3.10 -7.26 -2.35
CA GLY A 19 -2.91 -8.70 -2.07
C GLY A 19 -1.64 -8.92 -1.24
N ASP A 20 -0.72 -9.74 -1.75
CA ASP A 20 0.57 -10.05 -1.11
C ASP A 20 1.67 -9.02 -1.43
N ILE A 21 1.41 -8.04 -2.30
CA ILE A 21 2.38 -7.04 -2.73
C ILE A 21 2.38 -5.87 -1.74
N ILE A 22 3.53 -5.55 -1.18
CA ILE A 22 3.73 -4.34 -0.38
C ILE A 22 4.03 -3.17 -1.32
N ILE A 23 3.17 -2.16 -1.29
CA ILE A 23 3.29 -0.93 -2.09
C ILE A 23 4.08 0.12 -1.32
N PHE A 24 3.85 0.21 -0.01
CA PHE A 24 4.48 1.19 0.87
C PHE A 24 4.59 0.65 2.29
N GLU A 25 5.71 0.96 2.95
CA GLU A 25 5.94 0.77 4.38
C GLU A 25 6.64 2.01 4.92
N GLY A 26 6.08 2.63 5.95
CA GLY A 26 6.64 3.84 6.53
C GLY A 26 5.88 4.31 7.76
N ASN A 27 6.36 5.40 8.34
CA ASN A 27 5.76 6.01 9.53
C ASN A 27 5.03 7.32 9.23
N GLU A 28 5.13 7.81 8.00
CA GLU A 28 4.50 9.06 7.57
C GLU A 28 3.11 8.78 6.98
N LEU A 29 2.08 9.30 7.63
CA LEU A 29 0.69 9.09 7.24
C LEU A 29 0.38 9.69 5.85
N GLU A 30 0.95 10.85 5.54
CA GLU A 30 0.74 11.53 4.26
C GLU A 30 1.30 10.70 3.10
N GLU A 31 2.53 10.19 3.22
CA GLU A 31 3.14 9.32 2.22
C GLU A 31 2.35 8.01 2.05
N ALA A 32 1.90 7.40 3.15
CA ALA A 32 1.06 6.21 3.10
C ALA A 32 -0.27 6.47 2.38
N ARG A 33 -0.88 7.64 2.63
CA ARG A 33 -2.13 8.06 1.99
C ARG A 33 -1.93 8.32 0.51
N GLU A 34 -0.85 8.97 0.12
CA GLU A 34 -0.50 9.17 -1.29
C GLU A 34 -0.26 7.85 -2.00
N ALA A 35 0.50 6.93 -1.39
CA ALA A 35 0.73 5.60 -1.94
C ALA A 35 -0.57 4.80 -2.09
N TYR A 36 -1.48 4.87 -1.11
CA TYR A 36 -2.79 4.23 -1.16
C TYR A 36 -3.66 4.77 -2.30
N LEU A 37 -3.74 6.09 -2.46
CA LEU A 37 -4.53 6.72 -3.52
C LEU A 37 -3.91 6.49 -4.90
N ARG A 38 -2.58 6.57 -5.02
CA ARG A 38 -1.85 6.29 -6.25
C ARG A 38 -2.04 4.84 -6.68
N ALA A 39 -1.99 3.90 -5.74
CA ALA A 39 -2.20 2.48 -6.02
C ALA A 39 -3.58 2.20 -6.64
N ALA A 40 -4.59 3.02 -6.33
CA ALA A 40 -5.92 2.92 -6.92
C ALA A 40 -5.97 3.29 -8.41
N LEU A 41 -4.94 3.99 -8.92
CA LEU A 41 -4.85 4.48 -10.29
C LEU A 41 -3.87 3.67 -11.16
N GLU A 42 -3.13 2.73 -10.55
CA GLU A 42 -2.14 1.92 -11.27
C GLU A 42 -2.76 0.58 -11.73
N GLU A 43 -2.85 0.39 -13.06
CA GLU A 43 -3.52 -0.78 -13.67
C GLU A 43 -3.02 -2.13 -13.16
N LYS A 44 -1.73 -2.24 -12.83
CA LYS A 44 -1.14 -3.47 -12.27
C LYS A 44 -1.77 -3.90 -10.94
N TYR A 45 -2.42 -2.99 -10.22
CA TYR A 45 -3.08 -3.29 -8.95
C TYR A 45 -4.59 -3.43 -9.07
N TYR A 46 -5.17 -3.28 -10.27
CA TYR A 46 -6.62 -3.37 -10.45
C TYR A 46 -7.15 -4.74 -10.03
N ALA A 47 -6.51 -5.84 -10.41
CA ALA A 47 -6.95 -7.17 -9.99
C ALA A 47 -6.87 -7.45 -8.46
N TYR A 48 -6.37 -6.51 -7.64
CA TYR A 48 -6.11 -6.70 -6.23
C TYR A 48 -6.97 -5.79 -5.34
N LYS A 49 -7.41 -6.34 -4.22
CA LYS A 49 -7.90 -5.53 -3.10
C LYS A 49 -6.72 -4.82 -2.46
N ILE A 50 -6.81 -3.49 -2.36
CA ILE A 50 -5.76 -2.69 -1.74
C ILE A 50 -6.16 -2.40 -0.31
N HIS A 51 -5.27 -2.70 0.62
CA HIS A 51 -5.42 -2.54 2.05
C HIS A 51 -4.52 -1.41 2.54
N PHE A 52 -5.11 -0.52 3.33
CA PHE A 52 -4.38 0.41 4.18
C PHE A 52 -4.32 -0.20 5.58
N LEU A 53 -3.11 -0.48 6.06
CA LEU A 53 -2.86 -1.00 7.40
C LEU A 53 -2.24 0.08 8.29
N HIS A 54 -2.65 0.11 9.55
CA HIS A 54 -1.99 0.82 10.64
C HIS A 54 -1.50 -0.22 11.65
N GLY A 55 -0.19 -0.34 11.78
CA GLY A 55 0.48 -1.53 12.31
C GLY A 55 0.06 -2.76 11.51
N GLU A 56 -0.56 -3.73 12.20
CA GLU A 56 -1.03 -4.97 11.58
C GLU A 56 -2.54 -4.96 11.26
N LYS A 57 -3.24 -3.85 11.54
CA LYS A 57 -4.69 -3.76 11.41
C LYS A 57 -5.08 -3.05 10.13
N VAL A 58 -5.96 -3.66 9.36
CA VAL A 58 -6.58 -3.03 8.19
C VAL A 58 -7.51 -1.91 8.67
N VAL A 59 -7.18 -0.66 8.34
CA VAL A 59 -8.00 0.52 8.66
C VAL A 59 -8.89 0.93 7.49
N CYS A 60 -8.46 0.66 6.27
CA CYS A 60 -9.23 0.93 5.06
C CYS A 60 -8.94 -0.11 3.99
N SER A 61 -9.88 -0.33 3.07
CA SER A 61 -9.62 -1.13 1.88
C SER A 61 -10.47 -0.64 0.71
N PHE A 62 -9.92 -0.72 -0.50
CA PHE A 62 -10.71 -0.62 -1.72
C PHE A 62 -10.56 -1.89 -2.55
N LEU A 63 -11.66 -2.28 -3.19
CA LEU A 63 -11.83 -3.58 -3.85
C LEU A 63 -11.89 -3.42 -5.38
N GLU A 64 -11.17 -2.46 -5.96
CA GLU A 64 -11.36 -1.87 -7.31
C GLU A 64 -12.47 -0.82 -7.37
N ARG A 65 -12.25 0.31 -8.07
CA ARG A 65 -13.34 1.15 -8.60
C ARG A 65 -13.01 1.94 -9.88
N VAL A 66 -14.02 1.92 -10.77
CA VAL A 66 -14.34 2.70 -11.98
C VAL A 66 -13.39 2.57 -13.17
N GLY A 67 -13.61 1.56 -14.01
CA GLY A 67 -13.01 1.44 -15.35
C GLY A 67 -12.77 0.00 -15.78
N TYR A 68 -12.49 -0.88 -14.83
CA TYR A 68 -12.32 -2.31 -15.08
C TYR A 68 -13.70 -2.97 -15.25
N ARG A 69 -14.18 -3.03 -16.50
CA ARG A 69 -15.01 -4.17 -16.92
C ARG A 69 -14.01 -5.24 -17.34
N PRO A 70 -14.01 -6.45 -16.74
CA PRO A 70 -13.43 -7.59 -17.42
C PRO A 70 -14.28 -7.80 -18.68
N SER A 71 -13.94 -7.09 -19.75
CA SER A 71 -14.50 -7.36 -21.07
C SER A 71 -14.04 -8.76 -21.42
N ASP A 72 -15.01 -9.67 -21.47
CA ASP A 72 -14.95 -10.99 -22.09
C ASP A 72 -13.78 -11.12 -23.08
N LYS A 73 -12.67 -11.70 -22.59
CA LYS A 73 -11.73 -12.41 -23.43
C LYS A 73 -11.76 -13.86 -22.98
N ARG A 74 -12.90 -14.51 -23.24
CA ARG A 74 -12.98 -15.96 -23.41
C ARG A 74 -12.94 -16.26 -24.90
#